data_AF-A0A3N7HRJ4-F1
#
_entry.id   AF-A0A3N7HRJ4-F1
#
_cell.length_a   1.000
_cell.length_b   1.000
_cell.length_c   1.000
_cell.angle_alpha   90.00
_cell.angle_beta   90.00
_cell.angle_gamma   90.00
#
_symmetry.space_group_name_H-M   'P 1'
#
loop_
_entity.id
_entity.type
_entity.pdbx_description
1 polymer ?
#
loop_
_entity_poly.entity_id
_entity_poly.type
_entity_poly.pdbx_seq_one_letter_code
_entity_poly.pdbx_strand_id
1 'polypeptide(L)'
;MRHSNRTTWPARAFAVALGTLAVAATAQVPASMPDPEKADEQAKRLAVSPFRRILEAGRVEVKLRREVEAHAPVAPPPRRVTAAVAPPKPQASRPAQAETPAPAPAPLLALAPPSTTTIVPAATAAAGTERLWTAFNGATATVDGGTIQGLIYSEQPGDAALGDITVRATGVLNVTGQFNTRGGSQWAGVGIVLVAPKPVVATEFKTLRVHLAGYTVSQLRLRLVGDDPVIGQKGCYPIRMLPVSPQVTEYRIELSQFAPPDYCGSQGVDVKTTLQSLTAIEIADAPEPVSERAVSFNVGTLSLIK
;
A
#
# COMPACT_ATOMS: atom_id res chain seq x y z
N MET A 1 24.76 5.36 75.02
CA MET A 1 26.21 5.08 74.81
C MET A 1 26.38 4.68 73.35
N ARG A 2 26.64 5.63 72.45
CA ARG A 2 27.95 5.91 71.79
C ARG A 2 28.65 4.64 71.26
N HIS A 3 28.59 4.37 69.96
CA HIS A 3 29.61 4.84 69.00
C HIS A 3 29.26 4.51 67.54
N SER A 4 29.32 5.55 66.70
CA SER A 4 29.38 5.49 65.24
C SER A 4 30.73 4.93 64.76
N ASN A 5 30.75 4.29 63.60
CA ASN A 5 31.92 4.35 62.71
C ASN A 5 31.48 4.47 61.25
N ARG A 6 31.71 5.67 60.71
CA ARG A 6 31.69 6.02 59.29
C ARG A 6 33.02 5.59 58.68
N THR A 7 32.97 4.96 57.50
CA THR A 7 34.16 4.80 56.66
C THR A 7 33.96 5.58 55.37
N THR A 8 34.52 6.80 55.37
CA THR A 8 34.74 7.65 54.20
C THR A 8 36.12 7.36 53.63
N TRP A 9 36.22 7.09 52.33
CA TRP A 9 37.48 7.07 51.59
C TRP A 9 37.43 8.04 50.40
N PRO A 10 38.58 8.60 49.99
CA PRO A 10 38.68 9.99 49.58
C PRO A 10 38.72 10.21 48.07
N ALA A 11 38.24 11.39 47.68
CA ALA A 11 38.52 12.02 46.40
C ALA A 11 40.00 12.49 46.32
N ARG A 12 40.68 12.11 45.24
CA ARG A 12 41.87 12.78 44.68
C ARG A 12 41.60 12.91 43.18
N ALA A 13 41.27 14.10 42.68
CA ALA A 13 42.20 15.11 42.22
C ALA A 13 43.13 14.58 41.11
N PHE A 14 42.72 14.75 39.85
CA PHE A 14 43.65 14.90 38.73
C PHE A 14 43.19 16.08 37.87
N ALA A 15 44.06 17.07 37.82
CA ALA A 15 43.95 18.29 37.05
C ALA A 15 44.68 18.12 35.71
N VAL A 16 44.09 18.69 34.67
CA VAL A 16 44.69 19.41 33.52
C VAL A 16 45.85 18.72 32.77
N ALA A 17 45.57 18.32 31.54
CA ALA A 17 46.50 18.44 30.43
C ALA A 17 45.73 18.87 29.16
N LEU A 18 45.79 20.16 28.83
CA LEU A 18 45.53 20.66 27.49
C LEU A 18 46.68 20.16 26.59
N GLY A 19 46.36 19.29 25.64
CA GLY A 19 47.26 18.88 24.57
C GLY A 19 46.56 19.08 23.23
N THR A 20 46.85 20.18 22.57
CA THR A 20 46.55 20.43 21.16
C THR A 20 47.18 19.35 20.29
N LEU A 21 46.35 18.53 19.63
CA LEU A 21 46.76 17.65 18.53
C LEU A 21 45.90 17.98 17.32
N ALA A 22 46.43 18.89 16.50
CA ALA A 22 46.03 19.02 15.11
C ALA A 22 46.55 17.78 14.37
N VAL A 23 45.67 16.82 14.12
CA VAL A 23 45.95 15.70 13.22
C VAL A 23 45.35 16.05 11.86
N ALA A 24 46.24 16.11 10.87
CA ALA A 24 45.92 16.32 9.48
C ALA A 24 44.87 15.32 8.99
N ALA A 25 43.76 15.84 8.47
CA ALA A 25 42.82 15.07 7.68
C ALA A 25 43.46 14.76 6.31
N THR A 26 44.19 13.65 6.22
CA THR A 26 44.48 13.05 4.92
C THR A 26 43.19 12.45 4.40
N ALA A 27 42.60 13.09 3.39
CA ALA A 27 41.51 12.54 2.61
C ALA A 27 41.94 11.16 2.07
N GLN A 28 41.37 10.09 2.62
CA GLN A 28 41.40 8.79 1.96
C GLN A 28 40.49 8.90 0.74
N VAL A 29 41.13 9.10 -0.41
CA VAL A 29 40.51 8.90 -1.72
C VAL A 29 40.09 7.43 -1.79
N PRO A 30 38.79 7.12 -1.99
CA PRO A 30 38.38 5.74 -2.20
C PRO A 30 39.06 5.20 -3.46
N ALA A 31 39.94 4.23 -3.26
CA ALA A 31 40.61 3.49 -4.32
C ALA A 31 39.60 2.56 -5.02
N SER A 32 38.78 3.15 -5.89
CA SER A 32 38.13 2.49 -7.04
C SER A 32 37.17 3.49 -7.68
N MET A 33 37.70 4.53 -8.33
CA MET A 33 36.91 5.20 -9.36
C MET A 33 36.76 4.22 -10.53
N PRO A 34 35.53 3.96 -11.02
CA PRO A 34 35.35 3.19 -12.23
C PRO A 34 36.11 3.87 -13.37
N ASP A 35 36.80 3.06 -14.15
CA ASP A 35 37.53 3.45 -15.36
C ASP A 35 36.69 4.45 -16.19
N PRO A 36 37.18 5.65 -16.50
CA PRO A 36 36.40 6.67 -17.21
C PRO A 36 35.87 6.18 -18.56
N GLU A 37 36.49 5.19 -19.19
CA GLU A 37 35.97 4.57 -20.41
C GLU A 37 34.72 3.72 -20.16
N LYS A 38 34.59 3.09 -18.99
CA LYS A 38 33.40 2.31 -18.61
C LYS A 38 32.22 3.19 -18.19
N ALA A 39 32.49 4.39 -17.66
CA ALA A 39 31.44 5.35 -17.34
C ALA A 39 30.70 5.83 -18.60
N ASP A 40 31.43 6.03 -19.71
CA ASP A 40 30.85 6.45 -20.98
C ASP A 40 30.05 5.31 -21.65
N GLU A 41 30.50 4.06 -21.51
CA GLU A 41 29.75 2.89 -21.97
C GLU A 41 28.44 2.68 -21.18
N GLN A 42 28.47 2.90 -19.86
CA GLN A 42 27.28 2.82 -19.01
C GLN A 42 26.30 3.96 -19.31
N ALA A 43 26.79 5.16 -19.59
CA ALA A 43 25.96 6.28 -20.05
C ALA A 43 25.32 6.01 -21.42
N LYS A 44 26.07 5.41 -22.37
CA LYS A 44 25.53 4.98 -23.67
C LYS A 44 24.49 3.88 -23.55
N ARG A 45 24.70 2.89 -22.67
CA ARG A 45 23.70 1.84 -22.37
C ARG A 45 22.41 2.41 -21.76
N LEU A 46 22.53 3.41 -20.88
CA LEU A 46 21.37 4.11 -20.32
C LEU A 46 20.66 4.99 -21.36
N ALA A 47 21.38 5.53 -22.35
CA ALA A 47 20.79 6.32 -23.43
C ALA A 47 19.95 5.48 -24.42
N VAL A 48 20.27 4.18 -24.59
CA VAL A 48 19.52 3.24 -25.44
C VAL A 48 18.43 2.47 -24.66
N SER A 49 18.35 2.70 -23.35
CA SER A 49 17.39 2.04 -22.47
C SER A 49 15.93 2.44 -22.80
N PRO A 50 15.01 1.48 -22.97
CA PRO A 50 13.60 1.74 -23.30
C PRO A 50 12.86 2.56 -22.22
N PHE A 51 13.43 2.68 -21.02
CA PHE A 51 12.88 3.47 -19.91
C PHE A 51 12.86 4.98 -20.18
N ARG A 52 13.70 5.51 -21.09
CA ARG A 52 13.68 6.94 -21.42
C ARG A 52 12.44 7.35 -22.23
N ARG A 53 11.88 6.45 -23.04
CA ARG A 53 10.62 6.70 -23.78
C ARG A 53 9.42 6.91 -22.86
N ILE A 54 9.44 6.30 -21.67
CA ILE A 54 8.35 6.40 -20.70
C ILE A 54 8.40 7.74 -19.95
N LEU A 55 9.60 8.28 -19.70
CA LEU A 55 9.76 9.58 -19.03
C LEU A 55 9.49 10.78 -19.96
N GLU A 56 9.76 10.68 -21.27
CA GLU A 56 9.43 11.75 -22.22
C GLU A 56 7.95 11.78 -22.62
N ALA A 57 7.24 10.64 -22.58
CA ALA A 57 5.79 10.59 -22.80
C ALA A 57 4.96 11.19 -21.64
N GLY A 58 5.57 11.40 -20.47
CA GLY A 58 4.92 11.97 -19.28
C GLY A 58 4.95 13.50 -19.16
N ARG A 59 5.68 14.21 -20.03
CA ARG A 59 5.64 15.69 -20.08
C ARG A 59 4.48 16.15 -20.95
N VAL A 60 3.26 15.94 -20.46
CA VAL A 60 2.09 16.69 -20.96
C VAL A 60 2.19 18.10 -20.38
N GLU A 61 2.48 19.07 -21.26
CA GLU A 61 2.37 20.49 -20.96
C GLU A 61 0.97 20.79 -20.41
N VAL A 62 0.87 21.09 -19.12
CA VAL A 62 -0.32 21.73 -18.55
C VAL A 62 -0.31 23.18 -19.02
N LYS A 63 -0.84 23.40 -20.23
CA LYS A 63 -1.10 24.72 -20.78
C LYS A 63 -2.32 25.29 -20.06
N LEU A 64 -2.07 26.03 -18.97
CA LEU A 64 -3.06 26.86 -18.28
C LEU A 64 -3.73 27.80 -19.29
N ARG A 65 -4.98 27.49 -19.64
CA ARG A 65 -5.83 28.32 -20.50
C ARG A 65 -6.55 29.32 -19.60
N ARG A 66 -6.00 30.52 -19.50
CA ARG A 66 -6.63 31.72 -18.92
C ARG A 66 -7.61 32.29 -19.95
N GLU A 67 -8.81 32.63 -19.47
CA GLU A 67 -9.89 33.29 -20.22
C GLU A 67 -9.44 34.53 -20.97
N VAL A 68 -9.94 34.71 -22.21
CA VAL A 68 -10.35 36.03 -22.71
C VAL A 68 -11.62 35.86 -23.55
N GLU A 69 -12.52 36.79 -23.27
CA GLU A 69 -13.86 37.11 -23.72
C GLU A 69 -14.02 37.46 -25.22
N ALA A 70 -15.27 37.27 -25.70
CA ALA A 70 -15.94 37.82 -26.88
C ALA A 70 -15.36 37.62 -28.30
N HIS A 71 -16.12 36.92 -29.15
CA HIS A 71 -16.67 37.42 -30.42
C HIS A 71 -17.60 36.37 -31.07
N ALA A 72 -18.89 36.71 -31.23
CA ALA A 72 -19.73 36.20 -32.33
C ALA A 72 -19.20 36.82 -33.65
N PRO A 73 -19.41 36.28 -34.88
CA PRO A 73 -20.70 35.76 -35.37
C PRO A 73 -20.63 34.66 -36.48
N VAL A 74 -21.83 34.36 -37.01
CA VAL A 74 -22.16 33.82 -38.36
C VAL A 74 -22.20 32.29 -38.54
N ALA A 75 -23.43 31.80 -38.65
CA ALA A 75 -23.81 30.47 -39.11
C ALA A 75 -23.67 30.32 -40.64
N PRO A 76 -23.17 29.18 -41.15
CA PRO A 76 -23.39 28.74 -42.52
C PRO A 76 -24.55 27.72 -42.64
N PRO A 77 -25.19 27.63 -43.82
CA PRO A 77 -26.48 26.95 -44.03
C PRO A 77 -26.39 25.41 -44.06
N PRO A 78 -27.53 24.71 -43.87
CA PRO A 78 -27.58 23.25 -43.81
C PRO A 78 -27.34 22.61 -45.19
N ARG A 79 -26.36 21.71 -45.27
CA ARG A 79 -26.11 20.87 -46.44
C ARG A 79 -27.15 19.74 -46.49
N ARG A 80 -27.93 19.76 -47.55
CA ARG A 80 -28.93 18.76 -47.96
C ARG A 80 -28.20 17.46 -48.33
N VAL A 81 -28.38 16.40 -47.56
CA VAL A 81 -27.99 15.04 -47.97
C VAL A 81 -29.27 14.30 -48.37
N THR A 82 -29.38 14.04 -49.67
CA THR A 82 -30.37 13.14 -50.28
C THR A 82 -30.10 11.71 -49.83
N ALA A 83 -30.98 11.17 -48.98
CA ALA A 83 -31.03 9.74 -48.69
C ALA A 83 -31.80 9.03 -49.82
N ALA A 84 -31.16 8.03 -50.42
CA ALA A 84 -31.77 7.14 -51.39
C ALA A 84 -32.81 6.23 -50.72
N VAL A 85 -33.98 6.18 -51.34
CA VAL A 85 -35.14 5.35 -50.98
C VAL A 85 -34.84 3.89 -51.30
N ALA A 86 -35.00 3.01 -50.30
CA ALA A 86 -35.08 1.55 -50.49
C ALA A 86 -36.47 1.05 -50.04
N PRO A 87 -37.05 0.04 -50.73
CA PRO A 87 -38.46 -0.33 -50.63
C PRO A 87 -38.85 -1.11 -49.36
N PRO A 88 -40.14 -1.05 -48.95
CA PRO A 88 -40.63 -1.61 -47.69
C PRO A 88 -40.77 -3.14 -47.74
N LYS A 89 -40.29 -3.82 -46.69
CA LYS A 89 -40.52 -5.26 -46.45
C LYS A 89 -41.71 -5.42 -45.48
N PRO A 90 -42.60 -6.40 -45.70
CA PRO A 90 -43.91 -6.50 -45.05
C PRO A 90 -43.86 -6.77 -43.54
N GLN A 91 -44.78 -6.08 -42.85
CA GLN A 91 -45.17 -6.24 -41.46
C GLN A 91 -45.58 -7.69 -41.14
N ALA A 92 -44.94 -8.27 -40.13
CA ALA A 92 -45.41 -9.46 -39.44
C ALA A 92 -45.90 -9.09 -38.02
N SER A 93 -47.20 -9.29 -37.83
CA SER A 93 -47.90 -9.74 -36.62
C SER A 93 -47.49 -9.18 -35.25
N ARG A 94 -48.32 -8.25 -34.78
CA ARG A 94 -48.50 -7.76 -33.40
C ARG A 94 -48.94 -8.90 -32.46
N PRO A 95 -48.20 -9.22 -31.38
CA PRO A 95 -48.76 -9.93 -30.23
C PRO A 95 -49.54 -8.98 -29.31
N ALA A 96 -50.55 -9.56 -28.67
CA ALA A 96 -51.56 -8.92 -27.86
C ALA A 96 -51.01 -8.12 -26.67
N GLN A 97 -51.69 -7.00 -26.39
CA GLN A 97 -51.53 -6.21 -25.17
C GLN A 97 -51.94 -7.04 -23.97
N ALA A 98 -51.00 -7.26 -23.04
CA ALA A 98 -51.32 -7.68 -21.68
C ALA A 98 -51.73 -6.43 -20.88
N GLU A 99 -52.88 -6.54 -20.22
CA GLU A 99 -53.43 -5.58 -19.27
C GLU A 99 -52.42 -5.18 -18.20
N THR A 100 -52.28 -3.88 -18.00
CA THR A 100 -51.55 -3.25 -16.91
C THR A 100 -52.35 -3.42 -15.60
N PRO A 101 -51.81 -4.09 -14.57
CA PRO A 101 -52.41 -4.05 -13.24
C PRO A 101 -52.20 -2.69 -12.58
N ALA A 102 -53.22 -2.22 -11.88
CA ALA A 102 -53.26 -0.95 -11.16
C ALA A 102 -52.09 -0.79 -10.15
N PRO A 103 -51.61 0.44 -9.91
CA PRO A 103 -50.57 0.71 -8.92
C PRO A 103 -51.07 0.41 -7.50
N ALA A 104 -50.34 -0.44 -6.80
CA ALA A 104 -50.53 -0.72 -5.38
C ALA A 104 -50.26 0.54 -4.52
N PRO A 105 -50.99 0.73 -3.40
CA PRO A 105 -50.80 1.86 -2.51
C PRO A 105 -49.40 1.85 -1.87
N ALA A 106 -48.80 3.05 -1.80
CA ALA A 106 -47.50 3.29 -1.22
C ALA A 106 -47.42 2.80 0.24
N PRO A 107 -46.35 2.07 0.64
CA PRO A 107 -46.11 1.76 2.03
C PRO A 107 -45.77 3.04 2.80
N LEU A 108 -46.51 3.27 3.89
CA LEU A 108 -46.24 4.31 4.87
C LEU A 108 -44.79 4.21 5.35
N LEU A 109 -44.07 5.32 5.24
CA LEU A 109 -42.75 5.54 5.81
C LEU A 109 -42.82 5.33 7.33
N ALA A 110 -42.34 4.16 7.78
CA ALA A 110 -42.03 3.96 9.19
C ALA A 110 -40.76 4.77 9.48
N LEU A 111 -40.89 5.76 10.37
CA LEU A 111 -39.78 6.54 10.93
C LEU A 111 -38.72 5.59 11.47
N ALA A 112 -37.56 5.55 10.80
CA ALA A 112 -36.39 4.86 11.31
C ALA A 112 -35.94 5.52 12.63
N PRO A 113 -35.64 4.73 13.68
CA PRO A 113 -35.10 5.28 14.92
C PRO A 113 -33.75 5.96 14.66
N PRO A 114 -33.38 6.99 15.44
CA PRO A 114 -32.11 7.69 15.29
C PRO A 114 -30.94 6.71 15.43
N SER A 115 -30.13 6.61 14.37
CA SER A 115 -28.85 5.90 14.39
C SER A 115 -27.99 6.47 15.50
N THR A 116 -27.82 5.70 16.57
CA THR A 116 -26.86 5.98 17.61
C THR A 116 -25.48 5.79 17.00
N THR A 117 -24.76 6.89 16.78
CA THR A 117 -23.35 6.89 16.42
C THR A 117 -22.59 6.22 17.56
N THR A 118 -22.28 4.93 17.43
CA THR A 118 -21.36 4.26 18.34
C THR A 118 -19.97 4.82 18.05
N ILE A 119 -19.57 5.81 18.85
CA ILE A 119 -18.19 6.27 18.92
C ILE A 119 -17.40 5.08 19.45
N VAL A 120 -16.65 4.41 18.58
CA VAL A 120 -15.66 3.41 18.99
C VAL A 120 -14.64 4.14 19.86
N PRO A 121 -14.48 3.79 21.15
CA PRO A 121 -13.50 4.44 21.99
C PRO A 121 -12.11 4.22 21.38
N ALA A 122 -11.32 5.28 21.30
CA ALA A 122 -9.91 5.20 20.95
C ALA A 122 -9.26 4.17 21.87
N ALA A 123 -8.77 3.06 21.28
CA ALA A 123 -8.12 2.00 22.02
C ALA A 123 -6.93 2.60 22.78
N THR A 124 -7.11 2.75 24.09
CA THR A 124 -6.03 3.15 24.99
C THR A 124 -5.13 1.92 25.09
N ALA A 125 -4.01 1.94 24.37
CA ALA A 125 -3.03 0.85 24.40
C ALA A 125 -2.62 0.60 25.86
N ALA A 126 -2.96 -0.58 26.37
CA ALA A 126 -2.47 -1.04 27.66
C ALA A 126 -0.95 -1.12 27.57
N ALA A 127 -0.26 -0.18 28.23
CA ALA A 127 1.19 -0.05 28.19
C ALA A 127 1.84 -1.34 28.73
N GLY A 128 2.44 -2.13 27.84
CA GLY A 128 3.32 -3.25 28.17
C GLY A 128 3.07 -4.55 27.40
N THR A 129 1.83 -4.82 26.98
CA THR A 129 1.46 -6.07 26.29
C THR A 129 1.17 -5.89 24.80
N GLU A 130 0.93 -4.65 24.38
CA GLU A 130 0.60 -4.29 23.01
C GLU A 130 1.51 -3.17 22.51
N ARG A 131 2.00 -3.32 21.29
CA ARG A 131 2.70 -2.28 20.55
C ARG A 131 1.89 -1.93 19.31
N LEU A 132 1.44 -0.68 19.22
CA LEU A 132 0.86 -0.16 17.98
C LEU A 132 1.91 -0.23 16.87
N TRP A 133 1.54 -0.84 15.74
CA TRP A 133 2.37 -0.88 14.54
C TRP A 133 1.99 0.25 13.58
N THR A 134 0.70 0.44 13.36
CA THR A 134 0.18 1.45 12.45
C THR A 134 -1.22 1.86 12.83
N ALA A 135 -1.44 3.17 12.87
CA ALA A 135 -2.73 3.83 12.75
C ALA A 135 -2.64 4.90 11.64
N PHE A 136 -3.76 5.19 10.98
CA PHE A 136 -3.78 6.04 9.80
C PHE A 136 -4.27 7.46 10.12
N ASN A 137 -3.48 8.47 9.75
CA ASN A 137 -3.86 9.89 9.76
C ASN A 137 -3.83 10.52 8.35
N GLY A 138 -3.39 9.76 7.34
CA GLY A 138 -3.33 10.17 5.95
C GLY A 138 -3.02 8.97 5.04
N ALA A 139 -3.08 9.19 3.72
CA ALA A 139 -2.89 8.12 2.74
C ALA A 139 -1.43 7.66 2.56
N THR A 140 -0.47 8.45 3.05
CA THR A 140 0.98 8.23 2.84
C THR A 140 1.79 8.10 4.13
N ALA A 141 1.20 8.40 5.29
CA ALA A 141 1.88 8.44 6.57
C ALA A 141 1.04 7.80 7.67
N THR A 142 1.73 7.22 8.66
CA THR A 142 1.11 6.66 9.87
C THR A 142 1.26 7.62 11.04
N VAL A 143 0.42 7.46 12.06
CA VAL A 143 0.43 8.30 13.27
C VAL A 143 1.79 8.28 13.98
N ASP A 144 2.47 7.13 13.97
CA ASP A 144 3.77 6.93 14.64
C ASP A 144 4.97 7.34 13.78
N GLY A 145 4.75 8.03 12.65
CA GLY A 145 5.80 8.52 11.75
C GLY A 145 6.32 7.51 10.73
N GLY A 146 5.65 6.36 10.58
CA GLY A 146 5.88 5.41 9.49
C GLY A 146 5.33 5.91 8.16
N THR A 147 5.61 5.19 7.08
CA THR A 147 5.16 5.52 5.72
C THR A 147 4.27 4.43 5.14
N ILE A 148 3.33 4.85 4.30
CA ILE A 148 2.43 3.96 3.55
C ILE A 148 2.86 4.05 2.09
N GLN A 149 3.24 2.92 1.51
CA GLN A 149 3.65 2.83 0.11
C GLN A 149 2.68 1.94 -0.65
N GLY A 150 2.36 2.31 -1.89
CA GLY A 150 1.60 1.45 -2.78
C GLY A 150 2.44 0.24 -3.23
N LEU A 151 1.80 -0.92 -3.36
CA LEU A 151 2.42 -2.14 -3.87
C LEU A 151 1.71 -2.58 -5.15
N ILE A 152 2.49 -2.82 -6.20
CA ILE A 152 2.04 -3.43 -7.46
C ILE A 152 3.13 -4.37 -7.94
N TYR A 153 2.75 -5.58 -8.33
CA TYR A 153 3.61 -6.48 -9.09
C TYR A 153 2.76 -7.36 -9.98
N SER A 154 3.33 -7.81 -11.09
CA SER A 154 2.69 -8.74 -12.02
C SER A 154 3.76 -9.45 -12.84
N GLU A 155 3.47 -10.69 -13.25
CA GLU A 155 4.35 -11.43 -14.16
C GLU A 155 4.53 -10.68 -15.48
N GLN A 156 3.40 -10.21 -16.04
CA GLN A 156 3.39 -9.42 -17.27
C GLN A 156 3.09 -7.96 -16.95
N PRO A 157 3.87 -7.00 -17.50
CA PRO A 157 3.63 -5.58 -17.26
C PRO A 157 2.21 -5.16 -17.67
N GLY A 158 1.51 -4.45 -16.79
CA GLY A 158 0.17 -3.88 -17.04
C GLY A 158 -1.01 -4.78 -16.63
N ASP A 159 -0.74 -6.01 -16.19
CA ASP A 159 -1.76 -6.93 -15.67
C ASP A 159 -2.19 -6.61 -14.23
N ALA A 160 -1.50 -5.70 -13.55
CA ALA A 160 -1.91 -5.14 -12.27
C ALA A 160 -1.78 -3.61 -12.28
N ALA A 161 -2.77 -2.95 -11.68
CA ALA A 161 -2.77 -1.51 -11.48
C ALA A 161 -3.29 -1.18 -10.07
N LEU A 162 -2.57 -0.33 -9.35
CA LEU A 162 -3.05 0.28 -8.12
C LEU A 162 -3.94 1.47 -8.48
N GLY A 163 -5.09 1.54 -7.84
CA GLY A 163 -5.97 2.69 -7.88
C GLY A 163 -5.64 3.64 -6.73
N ASP A 164 -6.70 4.19 -6.13
CA ASP A 164 -6.56 5.13 -5.03
C ASP A 164 -6.25 4.44 -3.70
N ILE A 165 -5.40 5.09 -2.91
CA ILE A 165 -5.21 4.85 -1.48
C ILE A 165 -5.81 6.05 -0.74
N THR A 166 -6.88 5.83 0.01
CA THR A 166 -7.61 6.92 0.70
C THR A 166 -7.87 6.57 2.15
N VAL A 167 -7.85 7.57 3.04
CA VAL A 167 -8.25 7.38 4.44
C VAL A 167 -9.69 7.85 4.62
N ARG A 168 -10.55 6.99 5.16
CA ARG A 168 -11.92 7.32 5.53
C ARG A 168 -11.94 8.04 6.88
N ALA A 169 -13.00 8.80 7.17
CA ALA A 169 -13.18 9.55 8.42
C ALA A 169 -13.06 8.69 9.69
N THR A 170 -13.21 7.37 9.57
CA THR A 170 -13.07 6.37 10.64
C THR A 170 -11.62 5.93 10.90
N GLY A 171 -10.61 6.52 10.25
CA GLY A 171 -9.21 6.12 10.38
C GLY A 171 -8.90 4.77 9.72
N VAL A 172 -9.71 4.37 8.73
CA VAL A 172 -9.55 3.16 7.94
C VAL A 172 -9.05 3.53 6.55
N LEU A 173 -7.96 2.91 6.12
CA LEU A 173 -7.40 3.04 4.79
C LEU A 173 -8.18 2.17 3.81
N ASN A 174 -8.60 2.72 2.68
CA ASN A 174 -9.20 2.02 1.56
C ASN A 174 -8.16 1.94 0.43
N VAL A 175 -7.92 0.72 -0.05
CA VAL A 175 -6.99 0.41 -1.13
C VAL A 175 -7.78 -0.15 -2.29
N THR A 176 -7.66 0.47 -3.46
CA THR A 176 -8.32 0.02 -4.69
C THR A 176 -7.30 -0.33 -5.77
N GLY A 177 -7.75 -1.08 -6.78
CA GLY A 177 -6.96 -1.38 -7.96
C GLY A 177 -7.67 -2.32 -8.91
N GLN A 178 -6.91 -2.90 -9.83
CA GLN A 178 -7.42 -3.77 -10.87
C GLN A 178 -6.39 -4.80 -11.29
N PHE A 179 -6.87 -6.01 -11.57
CA PHE A 179 -6.15 -6.99 -12.36
C PHE A 179 -6.71 -7.02 -13.78
N ASN A 180 -5.82 -6.93 -14.76
CA ASN A 180 -6.10 -7.14 -16.17
C ASN A 180 -5.44 -8.46 -16.58
N THR A 181 -6.10 -9.27 -17.40
CA THR A 181 -5.54 -10.57 -17.85
C THR A 181 -5.04 -10.54 -19.28
N ARG A 182 -4.78 -9.34 -19.82
CA ARG A 182 -4.38 -9.17 -21.22
C ARG A 182 -3.01 -9.78 -21.51
N GLY A 183 -2.09 -9.72 -20.56
CA GLY A 183 -0.78 -10.35 -20.63
C GLY A 183 -0.80 -11.84 -20.27
N GLY A 184 -1.83 -12.31 -19.57
CA GLY A 184 -1.96 -13.70 -19.15
C GLY A 184 -1.11 -14.07 -17.92
N SER A 185 -0.81 -13.09 -17.05
CA SER A 185 -0.07 -13.33 -15.80
C SER A 185 -0.67 -14.47 -14.97
N GLN A 186 0.17 -15.38 -14.50
CA GLN A 186 -0.24 -16.42 -13.54
C GLN A 186 -0.23 -15.90 -12.10
N TRP A 187 0.56 -14.87 -11.83
CA TRP A 187 0.65 -14.22 -10.52
C TRP A 187 0.73 -12.70 -10.68
N ALA A 188 0.08 -12.02 -9.74
CA ALA A 188 0.12 -10.57 -9.62
C ALA A 188 -0.28 -10.18 -8.19
N GLY A 189 -0.07 -8.92 -7.83
CA GLY A 189 -0.64 -8.39 -6.62
C GLY A 189 -0.75 -6.88 -6.59
N VAL A 190 -1.75 -6.43 -5.83
CA VAL A 190 -2.06 -5.02 -5.59
C VAL A 190 -2.25 -4.85 -4.09
N GLY A 191 -1.61 -3.85 -3.50
CA GLY A 191 -1.77 -3.59 -2.08
C GLY A 191 -0.96 -2.43 -1.56
N ILE A 192 -0.52 -2.54 -0.31
CA ILE A 192 0.26 -1.54 0.40
C ILE A 192 1.39 -2.17 1.21
N VAL A 193 2.41 -1.36 1.48
CA VAL A 193 3.50 -1.64 2.41
C VAL A 193 3.45 -0.61 3.54
N LEU A 194 3.33 -1.11 4.77
CA LEU A 194 3.32 -0.29 5.98
C LEU A 194 4.71 -0.30 6.61
N VAL A 195 5.52 0.70 6.30
CA VAL A 195 6.92 0.79 6.69
C VAL A 195 7.05 1.52 8.02
N ALA A 196 7.70 0.88 8.98
CA ALA A 196 8.01 1.47 10.27
C ALA A 196 9.05 2.61 10.11
N PRO A 197 9.02 3.65 10.97
CA PRO A 197 10.02 4.73 10.92
C PRO A 197 11.45 4.24 11.17
N LYS A 198 11.60 3.12 11.88
CA LYS A 198 12.87 2.43 12.18
C LYS A 198 12.61 0.93 12.31
N PRO A 199 13.61 0.07 12.06
CA PRO A 199 13.50 -1.37 12.31
C PRO A 199 13.09 -1.67 13.76
N VAL A 200 12.28 -2.71 13.94
CA VAL A 200 11.71 -3.11 15.23
C VAL A 200 12.12 -4.54 15.56
N VAL A 201 12.74 -4.72 16.74
CA VAL A 201 12.89 -6.05 17.34
C VAL A 201 11.53 -6.48 17.89
N ALA A 202 10.89 -7.44 17.23
CA ALA A 202 9.53 -7.90 17.50
C ALA A 202 9.48 -9.36 18.00
N THR A 203 10.61 -9.92 18.43
CA THR A 203 10.73 -11.33 18.84
C THR A 203 9.95 -11.69 20.11
N GLU A 204 9.55 -10.70 20.92
CA GLU A 204 8.76 -10.91 22.13
C GLU A 204 7.24 -10.96 21.88
N PHE A 205 6.79 -10.58 20.68
CA PHE A 205 5.38 -10.61 20.32
C PHE A 205 5.01 -11.97 19.74
N LYS A 206 3.77 -12.39 19.96
CA LYS A 206 3.22 -13.66 19.47
C LYS A 206 2.08 -13.48 18.49
N THR A 207 1.37 -12.36 18.56
CA THR A 207 0.16 -12.13 17.76
C THR A 207 0.22 -10.80 17.04
N LEU A 208 -0.15 -10.80 15.76
CA LEU A 208 -0.51 -9.61 14.99
C LEU A 208 -2.03 -9.41 15.09
N ARG A 209 -2.46 -8.29 15.66
CA ARG A 209 -3.84 -7.82 15.60
C ARG A 209 -3.99 -6.86 14.44
N VAL A 210 -4.94 -7.12 13.54
CA VAL A 210 -5.19 -6.27 12.37
C VAL A 210 -6.67 -6.18 12.07
N HIS A 211 -7.14 -4.99 11.69
CA HIS A 211 -8.51 -4.80 11.20
C HIS A 211 -8.52 -4.81 9.68
N LEU A 212 -9.27 -5.73 9.07
CA LEU A 212 -9.35 -5.87 7.61
C LEU A 212 -10.79 -6.03 7.14
N ALA A 213 -11.06 -5.59 5.91
CA ALA A 213 -12.26 -5.95 5.17
C ALA A 213 -11.92 -6.15 3.70
N GLY A 214 -12.50 -7.15 3.04
CA GLY A 214 -12.36 -7.35 1.60
C GLY A 214 -13.69 -7.16 0.88
N TYR A 215 -13.86 -6.04 0.17
CA TYR A 215 -15.11 -5.76 -0.54
C TYR A 215 -15.23 -6.55 -1.84
N THR A 216 -14.15 -6.60 -2.61
CA THR A 216 -14.06 -7.41 -3.84
C THR A 216 -13.01 -8.52 -3.73
N VAL A 217 -12.42 -8.68 -2.55
CA VAL A 217 -11.38 -9.66 -2.25
C VAL A 217 -11.84 -10.56 -1.11
N SER A 218 -11.63 -11.86 -1.22
CA SER A 218 -11.99 -12.83 -0.17
C SER A 218 -10.79 -13.28 0.65
N GLN A 219 -9.57 -12.96 0.20
CA GLN A 219 -8.32 -13.36 0.83
C GLN A 219 -7.27 -12.27 0.63
N LEU A 220 -6.47 -12.02 1.66
CA LEU A 220 -5.33 -11.10 1.62
C LEU A 220 -4.05 -11.85 2.00
N ARG A 221 -2.96 -11.54 1.31
CA ARG A 221 -1.61 -11.94 1.67
C ARG A 221 -1.01 -10.90 2.61
N LEU A 222 -0.65 -11.32 3.81
CA LEU A 222 0.16 -10.55 4.73
C LEU A 222 1.60 -11.03 4.63
N ARG A 223 2.57 -10.11 4.57
CA ARG A 223 4.00 -10.44 4.60
C ARG A 223 4.70 -9.62 5.68
N LEU A 224 5.56 -10.27 6.46
CA LEU A 224 6.44 -9.62 7.43
C LEU A 224 7.76 -9.33 6.76
N VAL A 225 8.21 -8.08 6.70
CA VAL A 225 9.40 -7.70 5.93
C VAL A 225 10.53 -7.31 6.88
N GLY A 226 11.70 -7.93 6.70
CA GLY A 226 12.93 -7.62 7.43
C GLY A 226 13.74 -6.49 6.79
N ASP A 227 14.99 -6.31 7.21
CA ASP A 227 15.90 -5.27 6.71
C ASP A 227 16.82 -5.70 5.57
N ASP A 228 16.90 -7.00 5.26
CA ASP A 228 17.69 -7.50 4.14
C ASP A 228 17.00 -7.18 2.79
N PRO A 229 17.60 -6.30 1.94
CA PRO A 229 17.02 -5.91 0.67
C PRO A 229 17.11 -7.01 -0.40
N VAL A 230 18.08 -7.93 -0.30
CA VAL A 230 18.24 -9.05 -1.25
C VAL A 230 17.10 -10.04 -1.05
N ILE A 231 16.74 -10.33 0.20
CA ILE A 231 15.57 -11.17 0.52
C ILE A 231 14.27 -10.47 0.10
N GLY A 232 14.17 -9.16 0.37
CA GLY A 232 13.01 -8.35 -0.02
C GLY A 232 12.76 -8.37 -1.53
N GLN A 233 13.80 -8.17 -2.34
CA GLN A 233 13.71 -8.22 -3.80
C GLN A 233 13.28 -9.59 -4.35
N LYS A 234 13.64 -10.68 -3.66
CA LYS A 234 13.22 -12.04 -4.03
C LYS A 234 11.81 -12.39 -3.54
N GLY A 235 11.19 -11.57 -2.70
CA GLY A 235 9.88 -11.86 -2.10
C GLY A 235 9.90 -12.97 -1.05
N CYS A 236 11.09 -13.33 -0.54
CA CYS A 236 11.32 -14.54 0.27
C CYS A 236 11.18 -14.37 1.79
N TYR A 237 10.46 -13.33 2.19
CA TYR A 237 10.05 -13.14 3.56
C TYR A 237 8.76 -13.91 3.90
N PRO A 238 8.53 -14.25 5.18
CA PRO A 238 7.36 -14.98 5.63
C PRO A 238 6.03 -14.33 5.24
N ILE A 239 5.10 -15.14 4.74
CA ILE A 239 3.75 -14.74 4.38
C ILE A 239 2.70 -15.52 5.16
N ARG A 240 1.49 -14.95 5.22
CA ARG A 240 0.26 -15.63 5.62
C ARG A 240 -0.87 -15.22 4.69
N MET A 241 -1.52 -16.21 4.09
CA MET A 241 -2.77 -15.99 3.37
C MET A 241 -3.93 -16.02 4.35
N LEU A 242 -4.70 -14.94 4.42
CA LEU A 242 -5.76 -14.73 5.40
C LEU A 242 -7.10 -14.52 4.69
N PRO A 243 -8.10 -15.41 4.90
CA PRO A 243 -9.47 -15.16 4.47
C PRO A 243 -10.03 -13.92 5.17
N VAL A 244 -10.72 -13.06 4.43
CA VAL A 244 -11.30 -11.82 4.95
C VAL A 244 -12.79 -11.70 4.66
N SER A 245 -13.53 -11.12 5.60
CA SER A 245 -14.94 -10.79 5.47
C SER A 245 -15.16 -9.46 4.73
N PRO A 246 -16.36 -9.21 4.17
CA PRO A 246 -16.72 -7.94 3.55
C PRO A 246 -16.81 -6.75 4.53
N GLN A 247 -16.99 -7.02 5.83
CA GLN A 247 -17.06 -6.00 6.87
C GLN A 247 -15.72 -5.89 7.62
N VAL A 248 -15.38 -4.68 8.09
CA VAL A 248 -14.17 -4.48 8.90
C VAL A 248 -14.25 -5.34 10.15
N THR A 249 -13.32 -6.30 10.24
CA THR A 249 -13.27 -7.30 11.30
C THR A 249 -11.87 -7.33 11.90
N GLU A 250 -11.78 -7.53 13.22
CA GLU A 250 -10.50 -7.76 13.90
C GLU A 250 -10.04 -9.21 13.67
N TYR A 251 -8.81 -9.36 13.19
CA TYR A 251 -8.11 -10.64 13.07
C TYR A 251 -6.96 -10.67 14.05
N ARG A 252 -6.82 -11.80 14.74
CA ARG A 252 -5.68 -12.12 15.62
C ARG A 252 -4.92 -13.28 15.01
N ILE A 253 -3.73 -12.99 14.52
CA ILE A 253 -2.92 -13.92 13.72
C ILE A 253 -1.68 -14.24 14.53
N GLU A 254 -1.46 -15.51 14.84
CA GLU A 254 -0.23 -15.92 15.50
C GLU A 254 0.95 -15.74 14.53
N LEU A 255 2.02 -15.08 14.98
CA LEU A 255 3.21 -14.84 14.16
C LEU A 255 3.89 -16.15 13.74
N SER A 256 3.76 -17.21 14.54
CA SER A 256 4.22 -18.56 14.19
C SER A 256 3.56 -19.17 12.94
N GLN A 257 2.42 -18.64 12.50
CA GLN A 257 1.72 -19.12 11.30
C GLN A 257 2.29 -18.55 9.99
N PHE A 258 3.21 -17.60 10.07
CA PHE A 258 3.89 -17.05 8.90
C PHE A 258 5.04 -17.98 8.48
N ALA A 259 5.09 -18.30 7.21
CA ALA A 259 6.14 -19.13 6.61
C ALA A 259 6.63 -18.51 5.30
N PRO A 260 7.92 -18.68 4.95
CA PRO A 260 8.40 -18.25 3.64
C PRO A 260 7.59 -18.93 2.52
N PRO A 261 7.35 -18.26 1.38
CA PRO A 261 6.69 -18.87 0.23
C PRO A 261 7.43 -20.10 -0.26
N ASP A 262 6.69 -21.11 -0.74
CA ASP A 262 7.28 -22.39 -1.15
C ASP A 262 8.34 -22.24 -2.27
N TYR A 263 8.14 -21.30 -3.20
CA TYR A 263 9.09 -21.04 -4.29
C TYR A 263 10.46 -20.57 -3.81
N CYS A 264 10.60 -20.12 -2.56
CA CYS A 264 11.87 -19.67 -2.02
C CYS A 264 12.78 -20.83 -1.62
N GLY A 265 12.24 -22.04 -1.38
CA GLY A 265 13.03 -23.18 -0.90
C GLY A 265 13.96 -22.79 0.26
N SER A 266 15.25 -23.09 0.14
CA SER A 266 16.26 -22.76 1.17
C SER A 266 16.65 -21.29 1.25
N GLN A 267 16.13 -20.43 0.37
CA GLN A 267 16.36 -18.98 0.39
C GLN A 267 15.29 -18.25 1.21
N GLY A 268 14.26 -18.96 1.68
CA GLY A 268 13.23 -18.42 2.55
C GLY A 268 13.80 -18.02 3.91
N VAL A 269 13.45 -16.83 4.39
CA VAL A 269 13.77 -16.41 5.76
C VAL A 269 12.63 -16.82 6.67
N ASP A 270 12.95 -17.41 7.82
CA ASP A 270 11.94 -17.80 8.80
C ASP A 270 11.39 -16.59 9.58
N VAL A 271 10.24 -16.78 10.23
CA VAL A 271 9.59 -15.70 10.98
C VAL A 271 10.42 -15.22 12.17
N LYS A 272 11.13 -16.10 12.88
CA LYS A 272 11.92 -15.71 14.04
C LYS A 272 13.07 -14.80 13.63
N THR A 273 13.75 -15.10 12.53
CA THR A 273 14.81 -14.25 11.97
C THR A 273 14.25 -12.91 11.49
N THR A 274 13.12 -12.91 10.77
CA THR A 274 12.48 -11.69 10.29
C THR A 274 12.07 -10.76 11.45
N LEU A 275 11.57 -11.31 12.55
CA LEU A 275 11.16 -10.53 13.73
C LEU A 275 12.33 -9.91 14.50
N GLN A 276 13.58 -10.25 14.21
CA GLN A 276 14.73 -9.58 14.84
C GLN A 276 14.95 -8.16 14.29
N SER A 277 14.49 -7.88 13.07
CA SER A 277 14.61 -6.58 12.42
C SER A 277 13.41 -6.31 11.51
N LEU A 278 12.20 -6.32 12.10
CA LEU A 278 10.96 -6.09 11.36
C LEU A 278 10.90 -4.63 10.89
N THR A 279 10.85 -4.40 9.58
CA THR A 279 10.86 -3.06 8.97
C THR A 279 9.51 -2.68 8.39
N ALA A 280 8.75 -3.64 7.87
CA ALA A 280 7.45 -3.37 7.27
C ALA A 280 6.48 -4.55 7.41
N ILE A 281 5.19 -4.25 7.25
CA ILE A 281 4.13 -5.24 7.04
C ILE A 281 3.48 -4.94 5.70
N GLU A 282 3.52 -5.91 4.80
CA GLU A 282 2.89 -5.86 3.49
C GLU A 282 1.48 -6.47 3.58
N ILE A 283 0.50 -5.82 2.94
CA ILE A 283 -0.87 -6.33 2.83
C ILE A 283 -1.29 -6.18 1.38
N ALA A 284 -1.59 -7.30 0.73
CA ALA A 284 -1.92 -7.32 -0.68
C ALA A 284 -3.00 -8.33 -1.01
N ASP A 285 -3.80 -8.00 -2.01
CA ASP A 285 -4.49 -9.01 -2.79
C ASP A 285 -3.48 -9.62 -3.78
N ALA A 286 -3.31 -10.94 -3.76
CA ALA A 286 -2.26 -11.67 -4.47
C ALA A 286 -2.82 -12.96 -5.06
N PRO A 287 -3.72 -12.90 -6.06
CA PRO A 287 -4.37 -14.07 -6.60
C PRO A 287 -3.40 -14.90 -7.46
N GLU A 288 -3.50 -16.22 -7.33
CA GLU A 288 -2.79 -17.21 -8.13
C GLU A 288 -3.78 -18.36 -8.41
N PRO A 289 -4.29 -18.53 -9.65
CA PRO A 289 -4.04 -17.73 -10.85
C PRO A 289 -4.74 -16.35 -10.84
N VAL A 290 -4.23 -15.41 -11.64
CA VAL A 290 -4.85 -14.08 -11.81
C VAL A 290 -6.06 -14.17 -12.74
N SER A 291 -7.15 -13.52 -12.34
CA SER A 291 -8.36 -13.31 -13.16
C SER A 291 -8.68 -11.82 -13.26
N GLU A 292 -9.33 -11.40 -14.33
CA GLU A 292 -9.73 -9.99 -14.48
C GLU A 292 -10.79 -9.61 -13.44
N ARG A 293 -10.48 -8.63 -12.59
CA ARG A 293 -11.41 -8.08 -11.58
C ARG A 293 -10.88 -6.80 -10.94
N ALA A 294 -11.78 -6.07 -10.32
CA ALA A 294 -11.44 -4.97 -9.43
C ALA A 294 -10.93 -5.49 -8.07
N VAL A 295 -10.03 -4.71 -7.47
CA VAL A 295 -9.49 -4.90 -6.12
C VAL A 295 -10.01 -3.78 -5.23
N SER A 296 -10.54 -4.13 -4.06
CA SER A 296 -11.02 -3.19 -3.06
C SER A 296 -11.00 -3.85 -1.69
N PHE A 297 -10.18 -3.31 -0.79
CA PHE A 297 -10.10 -3.76 0.59
C PHE A 297 -9.77 -2.60 1.52
N ASN A 298 -10.14 -2.77 2.79
CA ASN A 298 -9.84 -1.83 3.85
C ASN A 298 -8.79 -2.39 4.79
N VAL A 299 -7.95 -1.49 5.29
CA VAL A 299 -6.98 -1.76 6.36
C VAL A 299 -7.24 -0.76 7.49
N GLY A 300 -7.46 -1.25 8.70
CA GLY A 300 -7.54 -0.45 9.91
C GLY A 300 -6.27 -0.57 10.75
N THR A 301 -6.37 -0.38 12.06
CA THR A 301 -5.18 -0.40 12.94
C THR A 301 -4.49 -1.77 12.96
N LEU A 302 -3.16 -1.73 13.06
CA LEU A 302 -2.29 -2.89 13.27
C LEU A 302 -1.56 -2.75 14.60
N SER A 303 -1.50 -3.84 15.37
CA SER A 303 -0.73 -3.91 16.62
C SER A 303 -0.05 -5.28 16.77
N LEU A 304 1.10 -5.31 17.44
CA LEU A 304 1.77 -6.51 17.89
C LEU A 304 1.45 -6.78 19.37
N ILE A 305 1.15 -8.02 19.73
CA ILE A 305 0.71 -8.42 21.08
C ILE A 305 1.59 -9.57 21.60
N LYS A 306 2.03 -9.48 22.86
CA LYS A 306 2.89 -10.48 23.54
C LYS A 306 2.15 -11.77 23.93
#